data_AF-A0A5F8GY06-F1
#
_entry.id   AF-A0A5F8GY06-F1
#
_cell.length_a   1.000
_cell.length_b   1.000
_cell.length_c   1.000
_cell.angle_alpha   90.00
_cell.angle_beta   90.00
_cell.angle_gamma   90.00
#
_symmetry.space_group_name_H-M   'P 1'
#
loop_
_entity.id
_entity.type
_entity.pdbx_description
1 polymer ?
#
loop_
_entity_poly.entity_id
_entity_poly.type
_entity_poly.pdbx_seq_one_letter_code
_entity_poly.pdbx_strand_id
1 'polypeptide(L)'
;LAMTESQLKKMLSKYKYQDLTVWENVSVITLYKDLKPVLDSYAKPTSDGNSRELMSLTGTIPVPYRGNIYNIPICLWLLDTYSYNPPICFVKSTSSMTIKTGKHVDSNGNIYLPYLHEWKHIK
;
A
#
# COMPACT_ATOMS: atom_id res chain seq x y z
N LEU A 1 17.61 8.77 -3.70
CA LEU A 1 17.83 7.58 -4.54
C LEU A 1 16.46 7.05 -4.94
N ALA A 2 16.05 7.29 -6.19
CA ALA A 2 14.83 6.68 -6.72
C ALA A 2 15.09 5.19 -6.92
N MET A 3 14.17 4.34 -6.48
CA MET A 3 14.31 2.89 -6.65
C MET A 3 14.18 2.54 -8.14
N THR A 4 15.09 1.72 -8.65
CA THR A 4 15.13 1.36 -10.08
C THR A 4 14.13 0.24 -10.38
N GLU A 5 13.63 0.18 -11.62
CA GLU A 5 12.73 -0.87 -12.10
C GLU A 5 13.32 -2.28 -11.87
N SER A 6 14.64 -2.43 -12.06
CA SER A 6 15.36 -3.68 -11.80
C SER A 6 15.30 -4.11 -10.32
N GLN A 7 15.34 -3.16 -9.39
CA GLN A 7 15.17 -3.44 -7.96
C GLN A 7 13.73 -3.86 -7.65
N LEU A 8 12.74 -3.16 -8.21
CA LEU A 8 11.32 -3.54 -8.09
C LEU A 8 11.07 -4.95 -8.61
N LYS A 9 11.59 -5.28 -9.80
CA LYS A 9 11.50 -6.63 -10.37
C LYS A 9 12.09 -7.66 -9.42
N LYS A 10 13.29 -7.43 -8.88
CA LYS A 10 13.90 -8.36 -7.92
C LYS A 10 13.01 -8.58 -6.69
N MET A 11 12.40 -7.52 -6.17
CA MET A 11 11.52 -7.57 -5.00
C MET A 11 10.21 -8.32 -5.28
N LEU A 12 9.68 -8.18 -6.49
CA LEU A 12 8.44 -8.80 -6.95
C LEU A 12 8.67 -10.17 -7.62
N SER A 13 9.84 -10.78 -7.46
CA SER A 13 10.19 -12.07 -8.09
C SER A 13 9.25 -13.23 -7.69
N LYS A 14 8.60 -13.13 -6.52
CA LYS A 14 7.62 -14.12 -6.03
C LYS A 14 6.18 -13.85 -6.52
N TYR A 15 5.94 -12.75 -7.22
CA TYR A 15 4.59 -12.32 -7.62
C TYR A 15 4.18 -12.97 -8.93
N LYS A 16 2.92 -13.37 -9.01
CA LYS A 16 2.38 -14.04 -10.20
C LYS A 16 2.32 -13.11 -11.42
N TYR A 17 2.09 -11.82 -11.19
CA TYR A 17 1.94 -10.78 -12.22
C TYR A 17 2.98 -9.67 -12.04
N GLN A 18 4.26 -10.06 -12.11
CA GLN A 18 5.38 -9.18 -11.83
C GLN A 18 5.40 -7.93 -12.71
N ASP A 19 5.30 -8.07 -14.04
CA ASP A 19 5.40 -6.93 -14.96
C ASP A 19 4.30 -5.88 -14.75
N LEU A 20 3.05 -6.35 -14.56
CA LEU A 20 1.91 -5.48 -14.25
C LEU A 20 2.12 -4.75 -12.92
N THR A 21 2.52 -5.50 -11.89
CA THR A 21 2.77 -4.92 -10.56
C THR A 21 3.89 -3.89 -10.61
N VAL A 22 4.99 -4.16 -11.30
CA VAL A 22 6.11 -3.23 -11.47
C VAL A 22 5.64 -1.96 -12.17
N TRP A 23 4.90 -2.08 -13.27
CA TRP A 23 4.43 -0.92 -14.04
C TRP A 23 3.49 -0.01 -13.22
N GLU A 24 2.53 -0.60 -12.48
CA GLU A 24 1.65 0.16 -11.59
C GLU A 24 2.45 0.84 -10.47
N ASN A 25 3.41 0.12 -9.86
CA ASN A 25 4.24 0.68 -8.81
C ASN A 25 5.09 1.85 -9.32
N VAL A 26 5.72 1.72 -10.49
CA VAL A 26 6.49 2.81 -11.12
C VAL A 26 5.60 4.02 -11.36
N SER A 27 4.39 3.82 -11.88
CA SER A 27 3.43 4.91 -12.10
C SER A 27 3.06 5.64 -10.80
N VAL A 28 2.81 4.88 -9.72
CA VAL A 28 2.46 5.42 -8.41
C VAL A 28 3.62 6.19 -7.78
N ILE A 29 4.86 5.67 -7.80
CA ILE A 29 6.02 6.35 -7.21
C ILE A 29 6.46 7.58 -8.01
N THR A 30 6.19 7.60 -9.32
CA THR A 30 6.44 8.77 -10.17
C THR A 30 5.46 9.90 -9.84
N LEU A 31 4.19 9.56 -9.55
CA LEU A 31 3.17 10.53 -9.16
C LEU A 31 3.34 10.99 -7.70
N TYR A 32 3.58 10.04 -6.78
CA TYR A 32 3.72 10.26 -5.35
C TYR A 32 5.16 9.95 -4.91
N LYS A 33 6.04 10.96 -4.98
CA LYS A 33 7.47 10.82 -4.68
C LYS A 33 7.79 10.42 -3.23
N ASP A 34 6.86 10.65 -2.31
CA ASP A 34 7.01 10.28 -0.90
C ASP A 34 6.63 8.83 -0.62
N LEU A 35 5.91 8.17 -1.54
CA LEU A 35 5.62 6.74 -1.43
C LEU A 35 6.84 5.94 -1.85
N LYS A 36 7.31 5.08 -0.94
CA LYS A 36 8.47 4.24 -1.17
C LYS A 36 8.09 2.77 -1.10
N PRO A 37 8.51 1.98 -2.10
CA PRO A 37 8.38 0.54 -2.07
C PRO A 37 9.38 -0.08 -1.09
N VAL A 38 8.91 -1.00 -0.25
CA VAL A 38 9.67 -1.69 0.79
C VAL A 38 9.23 -3.15 0.84
N LEU A 39 10.18 -4.09 0.85
CA LEU A 39 9.89 -5.50 1.17
C LEU A 39 9.88 -5.66 2.67
N ASP A 40 8.80 -6.21 3.20
CA ASP A 40 8.67 -6.42 4.63
C ASP A 40 7.83 -7.69 4.90
N SER A 41 7.96 -8.23 6.12
CA SER A 41 7.26 -9.46 6.52
C SER A 41 5.87 -9.11 7.02
N TYR A 42 4.87 -9.28 6.15
CA TYR A 42 3.47 -9.11 6.52
C TYR A 42 2.95 -10.33 7.29
N ALA A 43 2.67 -10.15 8.57
CA ALA A 43 1.89 -11.11 9.35
C ALA A 43 0.43 -10.66 9.36
N LYS A 44 -0.45 -11.39 8.67
CA LYS A 44 -1.89 -11.09 8.73
C LYS A 44 -2.38 -11.37 10.16
N PRO A 45 -3.12 -10.45 10.81
CA PRO A 45 -3.58 -10.63 12.20
C PRO A 45 -4.41 -11.90 12.43
N THR A 46 -5.04 -12.41 11.36
CA THR A 46 -5.92 -13.59 11.40
C THR A 46 -5.23 -14.89 10.96
N SER A 47 -3.97 -14.86 10.51
CA SER A 47 -3.24 -16.09 10.16
C SER A 47 -2.38 -16.49 11.34
N ASP A 48 -2.51 -17.73 11.79
CA ASP A 48 -1.80 -18.38 12.91
C ASP A 48 -0.26 -18.33 12.81
N GLY A 49 0.34 -17.14 12.86
CA GLY A 49 1.78 -16.92 12.83
C GLY A 49 2.47 -16.99 11.46
N ASN A 50 1.74 -17.17 10.35
CA ASN A 50 2.36 -17.26 9.02
C ASN A 50 2.70 -15.86 8.47
N SER A 51 3.92 -15.40 8.68
CA SER A 51 4.45 -14.20 8.04
C SER A 51 4.79 -14.47 6.58
N ARG A 52 4.34 -13.59 5.68
CA ARG A 52 4.68 -13.64 4.27
C ARG A 52 5.49 -12.40 3.91
N GLU A 53 6.57 -12.61 3.18
CA GLU A 53 7.36 -11.52 2.63
C GLU A 53 6.58 -10.90 1.48
N LEU A 54 6.09 -9.68 1.70
CA LEU A 54 5.29 -8.93 0.75
C LEU A 54 5.89 -7.55 0.52
N MET A 55 5.60 -6.99 -0.64
CA MET A 55 5.98 -5.63 -0.94
C MET A 55 4.92 -4.69 -0.38
N SER A 56 5.37 -3.66 0.31
CA SER A 56 4.54 -2.56 0.79
C SER A 56 4.96 -1.25 0.13
N LEU A 57 3.99 -0.43 -0.24
CA LEU A 57 4.22 0.97 -0.55
C LEU A 57 3.97 1.78 0.73
N THR A 58 5.03 2.24 1.36
CA THR A 58 4.95 3.04 2.59
C THR A 58 5.38 4.47 2.30
N GLY A 59 4.61 5.45 2.76
CA GLY A 59 4.98 6.85 2.68
C GLY A 59 3.82 7.75 3.03
N THR A 60 3.81 8.97 2.49
CA THR A 60 2.73 9.94 2.71
C THR A 60 2.04 10.32 1.41
N ILE A 61 0.74 10.58 1.49
CA ILE A 61 -0.04 11.15 0.40
C ILE A 61 -0.57 12.54 0.78
N PRO A 62 -0.49 13.54 -0.13
CA PRO A 62 -1.05 14.86 0.12
C PRO A 62 -2.59 14.81 0.01
N VAL A 63 -3.28 15.16 1.10
CA VAL A 63 -4.74 15.19 1.19
C VAL A 63 -5.21 16.60 1.52
N PRO A 64 -5.96 17.28 0.63
CA PRO A 64 -6.52 18.60 0.92
C PRO A 64 -7.68 18.48 1.91
N TYR A 65 -7.62 19.23 3.01
CA TYR A 65 -8.67 19.30 4.00
C TYR A 65 -8.76 20.72 4.58
N ARG A 66 -9.95 21.34 4.52
CA ARG A 66 -10.21 22.69 5.06
C ARG A 66 -9.18 23.76 4.61
N GLY A 67 -8.78 23.73 3.34
CA GLY A 67 -7.85 24.71 2.77
C GLY A 67 -6.36 24.44 3.02
N ASN A 68 -6.02 23.40 3.80
CA ASN A 68 -4.64 22.97 4.02
C ASN A 68 -4.39 21.60 3.39
N ILE A 69 -3.14 21.33 2.99
CA ILE A 69 -2.73 20.01 2.51
C ILE A 69 -2.06 19.26 3.66
N TYR A 70 -2.60 18.09 4.00
CA TYR A 70 -2.07 17.21 5.03
C TYR A 70 -1.38 16.02 4.39
N ASN A 71 -0.15 15.73 4.81
CA ASN A 71 0.58 14.55 4.35
C ASN A 71 0.20 13.36 5.23
N ILE A 72 -0.74 12.54 4.74
CA ILE A 72 -1.27 11.41 5.50
C ILE A 72 -0.36 10.20 5.29
N PRO A 73 0.25 9.66 6.35
CA PRO A 73 1.06 8.46 6.28
C PRO A 73 0.20 7.22 6.01
N ILE A 74 0.49 6.55 4.90
CA ILE A 74 -0.20 5.33 4.48
C ILE A 74 0.80 4.21 4.24
N CYS A 75 0.29 2.99 4.28
CA CYS A 75 1.00 1.82 3.86
C CYS A 75 0.06 0.88 3.13
N LEU A 76 0.47 0.46 1.93
CA LEU A 76 -0.30 -0.38 1.03
C LEU A 76 0.48 -1.67 0.83
N TRP A 77 0.00 -2.78 1.38
CA TRP A 77 0.56 -4.09 1.11
C TRP A 77 0.00 -4.64 -0.19
N LEU A 78 0.91 -5.04 -1.07
CA LEU A 78 0.59 -5.74 -2.29
C LEU A 78 0.61 -7.24 -1.98
N LEU A 79 -0.40 -7.97 -2.44
CA LEU A 79 -0.43 -9.43 -2.33
C LEU A 79 0.34 -10.06 -3.50
N ASP A 80 0.79 -11.30 -3.35
CA ASP A 80 1.42 -12.11 -4.42
C ASP A 80 0.60 -12.20 -5.73
N THR A 81 -0.71 -12.00 -5.61
CA THR A 81 -1.75 -12.03 -6.64
C THR A 81 -2.31 -10.64 -6.95
N TYR A 82 -1.54 -9.60 -6.63
CA TYR A 82 -1.85 -8.21 -6.95
C TYR A 82 -2.11 -8.01 -8.47
N SER A 83 -2.84 -6.94 -8.77
CA SER A 83 -3.67 -6.72 -9.95
C SER A 83 -5.03 -7.44 -9.91
N TYR A 84 -5.11 -8.70 -9.47
CA TYR A 84 -6.39 -9.43 -9.33
C TYR A 84 -7.02 -9.30 -7.95
N ASN A 85 -6.20 -9.23 -6.91
CA ASN A 85 -6.64 -8.95 -5.56
C ASN A 85 -6.31 -7.51 -5.16
N PRO A 86 -7.19 -6.85 -4.39
CA PRO A 86 -6.93 -5.51 -3.89
C PRO A 86 -5.73 -5.49 -2.95
N PRO A 87 -5.00 -4.37 -2.88
CA PRO A 87 -4.00 -4.16 -1.86
C PRO A 87 -4.64 -4.04 -0.47
N ILE A 88 -3.89 -4.41 0.57
CA ILE A 88 -4.30 -4.20 1.96
C ILE A 88 -3.76 -2.84 2.39
N CYS A 89 -4.68 -1.90 2.64
CA CYS A 89 -4.35 -0.51 2.90
C CYS A 89 -4.53 -0.18 4.39
N PHE A 90 -3.58 0.54 4.98
CA PHE A 90 -3.70 1.03 6.34
C PHE A 90 -3.02 2.39 6.53
N VAL A 91 -3.54 3.15 7.48
CA VAL A 91 -2.98 4.43 7.92
C VAL A 91 -1.93 4.16 9.00
N LYS A 92 -0.73 4.72 8.83
CA LYS A 92 0.33 4.63 9.84
C LYS A 92 0.31 5.88 10.72
N SER A 93 -0.37 5.86 11.85
CA SER A 93 -0.31 7.00 12.79
C SER A 93 1.12 7.25 13.27
N THR A 94 1.57 8.50 13.21
CA THR A 94 2.79 8.96 13.88
C THR A 94 2.47 9.32 15.33
N SER A 95 3.50 9.51 16.17
CA SER A 95 3.32 9.84 17.60
C SER A 95 2.51 11.11 17.87
N SER A 96 2.39 12.00 16.87
CA SER A 96 1.59 13.24 16.94
C SER A 96 0.19 13.11 16.33
N MET A 97 -0.18 11.95 15.78
CA MET A 97 -1.45 11.72 15.10
C MET A 97 -2.25 10.63 15.79
N THR A 98 -3.57 10.82 15.88
CA THR A 98 -4.50 9.79 16.36
C THR A 98 -5.32 9.27 15.19
N ILE A 99 -5.46 7.96 15.08
CA ILE A 99 -6.33 7.33 14.08
C ILE A 99 -7.77 7.70 14.41
N LYS A 100 -8.40 8.46 13.52
CA LYS A 100 -9.83 8.77 13.63
C LYS A 100 -10.62 7.61 13.04
N THR A 101 -11.21 6.80 13.90
CA THR A 101 -12.11 5.72 13.48
C THR A 101 -13.34 6.29 12.78
N GLY A 102 -13.83 5.58 11.78
CA GLY A 102 -14.99 6.00 11.00
C GLY A 102 -15.44 4.94 10.02
N LYS A 103 -16.30 5.33 9.07
CA LYS A 103 -16.87 4.42 8.08
C LYS A 103 -15.82 3.66 7.25
N HIS A 104 -14.67 4.28 7.02
CA HIS A 104 -13.63 3.78 6.13
C HIS A 104 -12.33 3.40 6.85
N VAL A 105 -12.22 3.60 8.16
CA VAL A 105 -10.99 3.35 8.91
C VAL A 105 -11.33 2.76 10.27
N ASP A 106 -10.73 1.63 10.63
CA ASP A 106 -10.89 1.02 11.96
C ASP A 106 -9.88 1.58 13.00
N SER A 107 -9.96 1.10 14.24
CA SER A 107 -9.04 1.50 15.33
C SER A 107 -7.59 1.10 15.11
N ASN A 108 -7.35 0.10 14.25
CA ASN A 108 -6.02 -0.37 13.89
C ASN A 108 -5.44 0.39 12.68
N GLY A 109 -6.23 1.28 12.07
CA GLY A 109 -5.87 2.04 10.88
C GLY A 109 -6.17 1.32 9.57
N ASN A 110 -6.80 0.14 9.56
CA ASN A 110 -7.17 -0.56 8.34
C ASN A 110 -8.19 0.26 7.54
N ILE A 111 -7.92 0.42 6.25
CA ILE A 111 -8.73 1.23 5.34
C ILE A 111 -9.71 0.33 4.59
N TYR A 112 -11.00 0.65 4.68
CA TYR A 112 -12.09 -0.02 4.00
C TYR A 112 -12.76 0.95 3.01
N LEU A 113 -12.50 0.75 1.72
CA LEU A 113 -13.06 1.58 0.65
C LEU A 113 -13.93 0.72 -0.28
N PRO A 114 -15.03 1.27 -0.81
CA PRO A 114 -15.82 0.59 -1.85
C PRO A 114 -14.96 0.15 -3.03
N TYR A 115 -13.97 0.96 -3.42
CA TYR A 115 -13.01 0.63 -4.49
C TYR A 115 -12.18 -0.64 -4.21
N LEU A 116 -11.84 -0.91 -2.95
CA LEU A 116 -11.15 -2.15 -2.56
C LEU A 116 -12.10 -3.34 -2.58
N HIS A 117 -13.39 -3.12 -2.26
CA HIS A 117 -14.40 -4.16 -2.27
C HIS A 117 -14.81 -4.57 -3.69
N GLU A 118 -14.91 -3.61 -4.59
CA GLU A 118 -15.25 -3.80 -6.01
C GLU A 118 -14.01 -3.92 -6.89
N TRP A 119 -12.84 -4.21 -6.29
CA TRP A 119 -11.57 -4.31 -7.01
C TRP A 119 -11.69 -5.33 -8.14
N LYS A 120 -11.58 -4.84 -9.37
CA LYS A 120 -11.54 -5.65 -10.58
C LYS A 120 -10.37 -5.17 -11.40
N HIS A 121 -9.50 -6.11 -11.78
CA HIS A 121 -8.50 -5.82 -12.79
C HIS A 121 -9.23 -5.50 -14.10
N ILE A 122 -9.13 -4.24 -14.56
CA ILE A 122 -9.63 -3.87 -15.89
C ILE A 122 -8.63 -4.44 -16.89
N LYS A 123 -9.12 -5.34 -17.75
CA LYS A 123 -8.37 -5.94 -18.86
C LYS A 123 -8.05 -4.90 -19.93
#